data_AF-A0AAP8T1Y3-F1
#
_entry.id   AF-A0AAP8T1Y3-F1
#
_cell.length_a   1.000
_cell.length_b   1.000
_cell.length_c   1.000
_cell.angle_alpha   90.00
_cell.angle_beta   90.00
_cell.angle_gamma   90.00
#
_symmetry.space_group_name_H-M   'P 1'
#
loop_
_entity.id
_entity.type
_entity.pdbx_description
1 polymer ?
#
loop_
_entity_poly.entity_id
_entity_poly.type
_entity_poly.pdbx_seq_one_letter_code
_entity_poly.pdbx_strand_id
1 'polypeptide(L)'
;PRMSGSGNAGATNMFRLAGKKLAILTLLGDLCKGLLPVLVAGAMGLSLQEQAWIGVFAVIGHLFPLYFRFRGGKGVATAAG
;
A
#
# COMPACT_ATOMS: atom_id res chain seq x y z
N PRO A 1 5.62 -11.65 -9.95
CA PRO A 1 6.38 -10.38 -9.77
C PRO A 1 7.71 -10.50 -9.02
N ARG A 2 7.80 -11.29 -7.94
CA ARG A 2 9.01 -11.29 -7.09
C ARG A 2 10.24 -12.00 -7.67
N MET A 3 10.04 -12.85 -8.68
CA MET A 3 11.12 -13.56 -9.39
C MET A 3 11.44 -12.94 -10.76
N SER A 4 10.91 -11.74 -11.05
CA SER A 4 11.01 -11.12 -12.36
C SER A 4 11.04 -9.58 -12.24
N GLY A 5 11.67 -8.90 -13.19
CA GLY A 5 11.79 -7.44 -13.14
C GLY A 5 12.65 -6.96 -11.96
N SER A 6 12.18 -5.99 -11.17
CA SER A 6 12.93 -5.47 -10.01
C SER A 6 12.75 -6.30 -8.73
N GLY A 7 11.99 -7.38 -8.77
CA GLY A 7 11.66 -8.20 -7.59
C GLY A 7 10.69 -7.56 -6.59
N ASN A 8 10.36 -6.26 -6.74
CA ASN A 8 9.43 -5.56 -5.87
C ASN A 8 7.95 -5.87 -6.20
N ALA A 9 7.08 -5.84 -5.19
CA ALA A 9 5.65 -6.10 -5.37
C ALA A 9 4.84 -4.87 -5.87
N GLY A 10 5.45 -3.69 -5.99
CA GLY A 10 4.74 -2.44 -6.29
C GLY A 10 4.39 -2.22 -7.77
N ALA A 11 3.61 -1.17 -8.01
CA ALA A 11 3.05 -0.81 -9.32
C ALA A 11 4.09 -0.68 -10.45
N THR A 12 5.28 -0.15 -10.20
CA THR A 12 6.35 -0.02 -11.21
C THR A 12 6.83 -1.38 -11.73
N ASN A 13 6.93 -2.39 -10.85
CA ASN A 13 7.31 -3.73 -11.30
C ASN A 13 6.15 -4.41 -12.01
N MET A 14 4.91 -4.17 -11.56
CA MET A 14 3.72 -4.64 -12.25
C MET A 14 3.57 -4.04 -13.65
N PHE A 15 3.96 -2.77 -13.85
CA PHE A 15 4.01 -2.15 -15.18
C PHE A 15 4.96 -2.89 -16.11
N ARG A 16 6.15 -3.25 -15.61
CA ARG A 16 7.16 -3.98 -16.38
C ARG A 16 6.75 -5.41 -16.73
N LEU A 17 6.00 -6.08 -15.85
CA LEU A 17 5.70 -7.51 -15.99
C LEU A 17 4.33 -7.82 -16.58
N ALA A 18 3.33 -6.98 -16.31
CA ALA A 18 1.93 -7.31 -16.59
C ALA A 18 1.18 -6.16 -17.29
N GLY A 19 1.90 -5.10 -17.68
CA GLY A 19 1.38 -3.99 -18.47
C GLY A 19 0.62 -2.93 -17.67
N LYS A 20 0.19 -1.89 -18.39
CA LYS A 20 -0.36 -0.64 -17.82
C LYS A 20 -1.62 -0.85 -16.97
N LYS A 21 -2.55 -1.70 -17.43
CA LYS A 21 -3.83 -1.94 -16.75
C LYS A 21 -3.61 -2.49 -15.33
N LEU A 22 -2.79 -3.53 -15.20
CA LEU A 22 -2.52 -4.16 -13.91
C LEU A 22 -1.67 -3.27 -13.01
N ALA A 23 -0.73 -2.50 -13.56
CA ALA A 23 0.02 -1.51 -12.80
C ALA A 23 -0.87 -0.43 -12.16
N ILE A 24 -1.83 0.10 -12.92
CA ILE A 24 -2.79 1.08 -12.42
C ILE A 24 -3.65 0.45 -11.32
N LEU A 25 -4.14 -0.78 -11.52
CA LEU A 25 -4.93 -1.46 -10.50
C LEU A 25 -4.13 -1.69 -9.21
N THR A 26 -2.86 -2.09 -9.31
CA THR A 26 -1.95 -2.20 -8.16
C THR A 26 -1.74 -0.86 -7.46
N LEU A 27 -1.53 0.22 -8.22
CA LEU A 27 -1.36 1.57 -7.67
C LEU A 27 -2.60 2.03 -6.90
N LEU A 28 -3.79 1.86 -7.50
CA LEU A 28 -5.06 2.21 -6.86
C LEU A 28 -5.28 1.40 -5.59
N GLY A 29 -5.03 0.08 -5.61
CA GLY A 29 -5.11 -0.75 -4.41
C GLY A 29 -4.14 -0.32 -3.32
N ASP A 30 -2.92 0.06 -3.69
CA ASP A 30 -1.91 0.54 -2.73
C ASP A 30 -2.24 1.92 -2.15
N LEU A 31 -2.91 2.81 -2.90
CA LEU A 31 -3.44 4.09 -2.43
C LEU A 31 -4.64 3.88 -1.50
N CYS A 32 -5.62 3.10 -1.94
CA CYS A 32 -6.85 2.87 -1.18
C CYS A 32 -6.58 2.25 0.20
N LYS A 33 -5.59 1.38 0.34
CA LYS A 33 -5.28 0.80 1.66
C LYS A 33 -4.59 1.77 2.63
N GLY A 34 -4.02 2.88 2.14
CA GLY A 34 -3.55 3.99 3.00
C GLY A 34 -4.69 4.93 3.37
N LEU A 35 -5.47 5.33 2.35
CA LEU A 35 -6.53 6.31 2.47
C LEU A 35 -7.76 5.81 3.25
N LEU A 36 -8.29 4.63 2.91
CA LEU A 36 -9.58 4.16 3.44
C LEU A 36 -9.56 3.98 4.97
N PRO A 37 -8.52 3.37 5.59
CA PRO A 37 -8.47 3.27 7.06
C PRO A 37 -8.51 4.63 7.76
N VAL A 38 -7.81 5.63 7.21
CA VAL A 38 -7.77 6.99 7.77
C VAL A 38 -9.13 7.69 7.61
N LEU A 39 -9.78 7.56 6.45
CA LEU A 39 -11.13 8.10 6.25
C LEU A 39 -12.16 7.48 7.18
N VAL A 40 -12.12 6.16 7.36
CA VAL A 40 -13.01 5.44 8.29
C VAL A 40 -12.76 5.90 9.73
N ALA A 41 -11.49 6.06 10.12
CA ALA A 41 -11.14 6.57 11.44
C ALA A 41 -11.67 8.00 11.68
N GLY A 42 -11.56 8.87 10.68
CA GLY A 42 -12.14 10.22 10.73
C GLY A 42 -13.66 10.20 10.86
N ALA A 43 -14.35 9.34 10.09
CA ALA A 43 -15.80 9.19 10.18
C ALA A 43 -16.28 8.62 11.52
N MET A 44 -15.44 7.83 12.20
CA MET A 44 -15.69 7.31 13.55
C MET A 44 -15.34 8.32 14.67
N GLY A 45 -14.88 9.52 14.32
CA GLY A 45 -14.56 10.56 15.29
C GLY A 45 -13.24 10.36 16.04
N LEU A 46 -12.33 9.52 15.52
CA LEU A 46 -11.01 9.33 16.13
C LEU A 46 -10.20 10.63 16.02
N SER A 47 -9.40 10.90 17.05
CA SER A 47 -8.49 12.05 17.08
C SER A 47 -7.48 12.01 15.93
N LEU A 48 -6.92 13.18 15.60
CA LEU A 48 -5.89 13.28 14.56
C LEU A 48 -4.66 12.40 14.88
N GLN A 49 -4.33 12.25 16.17
CA GLN A 49 -3.22 11.40 16.60
C GLN A 49 -3.49 9.91 16.32
N GLU A 50 -4.72 9.44 16.57
CA GLU A 50 -5.11 8.06 16.27
C GLU A 50 -5.15 7.80 14.76
N GLN A 51 -5.69 8.75 13.99
CA GLN A 51 -5.67 8.69 12.52
C GLN A 51 -4.24 8.60 11.97
N ALA A 52 -3.31 9.39 12.52
CA ALA A 52 -1.89 9.34 12.13
C ALA A 52 -1.27 7.96 12.41
N TRP A 53 -1.55 7.38 13.59
CA TRP A 53 -1.09 6.02 13.89
C TRP A 53 -1.66 4.97 12.95
N ILE A 54 -2.95 5.08 12.58
CA ILE A 54 -3.58 4.19 11.60
C ILE A 54 -2.87 4.27 10.24
N GLY A 55 -2.56 5.48 9.76
CA GLY A 55 -1.79 5.68 8.54
C GLY A 55 -0.39 5.05 8.61
N VAL A 56 0.32 5.23 9.72
CA VAL A 56 1.63 4.59 9.96
C VAL A 56 1.52 3.06 9.89
N PHE A 57 0.52 2.47 10.56
CA PHE A 57 0.33 1.02 10.53
C PHE A 57 -0.09 0.50 9.15
N ALA A 58 -0.85 1.27 8.36
CA ALA A 58 -1.15 0.93 6.97
C ALA A 58 0.12 0.84 6.11
N VAL A 59 1.06 1.79 6.27
CA VAL A 59 2.36 1.76 5.60
C VAL A 59 3.20 0.59 6.09
N ILE A 60 3.29 0.36 7.40
CA ILE A 60 4.01 -0.80 7.96
C ILE A 60 3.45 -2.12 7.41
N GLY A 61 2.12 -2.26 7.33
CA GLY A 61 1.47 -3.42 6.73
C GLY A 61 1.81 -3.61 5.25
N HIS A 62 2.02 -2.52 4.49
CA HIS A 62 2.52 -2.59 3.11
C HIS A 62 3.97 -3.08 3.05
N LEU A 63 4.83 -2.60 3.94
CA LEU A 63 6.26 -2.92 3.96
C LEU A 63 6.51 -4.35 4.47
N PHE A 64 5.76 -4.78 5.49
CA PHE A 64 5.91 -6.06 6.18
C PHE A 64 4.59 -6.87 6.25
N PRO A 65 3.99 -7.23 5.11
CA PRO A 65 2.73 -7.97 5.06
C PRO A 65 2.89 -9.40 5.60
N LEU A 66 2.03 -9.76 6.56
CA LEU A 66 2.00 -11.08 7.23
C LEU A 66 1.87 -12.23 6.22
N TYR A 67 0.93 -12.10 5.28
CA TYR A 67 0.62 -13.10 4.25
C TYR A 67 1.73 -13.27 3.19
N PHE A 68 2.76 -12.43 3.22
CA PHE A 68 3.89 -12.46 2.30
C PHE A 68 5.23 -12.61 3.02
N ARG A 69 5.22 -13.24 4.20
CA ARG A 69 6.43 -13.51 5.00
C ARG A 69 7.24 -12.23 5.25
N PHE A 70 6.53 -11.13 5.54
CA PHE A 70 7.12 -9.82 5.84
C PHE A 70 7.98 -9.22 4.72
N ARG A 71 7.78 -9.66 3.46
CA ARG A 71 8.49 -9.10 2.29
C ARG A 71 7.53 -8.31 1.40
N GLY A 72 7.32 -7.05 1.73
CA GLY A 72 6.37 -6.16 1.06
C GLY A 72 6.94 -5.36 -0.10
N GLY A 73 6.29 -4.24 -0.40
CA GLY A 73 6.75 -3.23 -1.36
C GLY A 73 7.46 -2.06 -0.67
N LYS A 74 7.60 -0.92 -1.35
CA LYS A 74 8.31 0.27 -0.84
C LYS A 74 7.41 1.25 -0.07
N GLY A 75 6.10 1.03 -0.01
CA GLY A 75 5.18 1.85 0.78
C GLY A 75 4.83 3.22 0.20
N VAL A 76 5.50 3.71 -0.85
CA VAL A 76 5.29 5.07 -1.40
C VAL A 76 3.83 5.37 -1.74
N ALA A 77 3.16 4.48 -2.48
CA ALA A 77 1.76 4.69 -2.85
C ALA A 77 0.82 4.60 -1.65
N THR A 78 1.14 3.79 -0.64
CA THR A 78 0.36 3.67 0.59
C THR A 78 0.58 4.82 1.57
N ALA A 79 1.74 5.49 1.50
CA ALA A 79 1.98 6.71 2.25
C ALA A 79 1.37 7.95 1.58
N ALA A 80 1.16 7.90 0.26
CA ALA A 80 0.55 8.99 -0.50
C ALA A 80 -0.98 8.99 -0.45
N GLY A 81 -1.60 7.84 -0.18
CA GLY A 81 -3.04 7.71 0.05
C GLY A 81 -3.35 7.89 1.52
#